data_AF-V7H1L8-F1
#
_entry.id   AF-V7H1L8-F1
#
_cell.length_a   1.000
_cell.length_b   1.000
_cell.length_c   1.000
_cell.angle_alpha   90.00
_cell.angle_beta   90.00
_cell.angle_gamma   90.00
#
_symmetry.space_group_name_H-M   'P 1'
#
loop_
_entity.id
_entity.type
_entity.pdbx_description
1 polymer ?
#
loop_
_entity_poly.entity_id
_entity_poly.type
_entity_poly.pdbx_seq_one_letter_code
_entity_poly.pdbx_strand_id
1 'polypeptide(L)'
;MWTRQHKQRNTGRLIIPSLCVAFLAYFGFHAYHGEFGINSKYQLEAQTIELQAKYDAIKARRIDLERRVQLLHEGTLEKDMLDEQARRALNLSQPDEITIMLPANSK
;
A
#
# COMPACT_ATOMS: atom_id res chain seq x y z
N MET A 1 -82.13 -13.41 -25.15
CA MET A 1 -80.98 -12.50 -24.93
C MET A 1 -80.00 -13.19 -24.02
N TRP A 2 -78.80 -13.53 -24.51
CA TRP A 2 -77.79 -14.27 -23.75
C TRP A 2 -76.74 -13.29 -23.23
N THR A 3 -76.62 -13.14 -21.90
CA THR A 3 -75.57 -12.31 -21.30
C THR A 3 -74.39 -13.21 -20.87
N ARG A 4 -73.29 -13.14 -21.63
CA ARG A 4 -72.02 -13.81 -21.24
C ARG A 4 -71.33 -12.95 -20.18
N GLN A 5 -71.47 -13.30 -18.90
CA GLN A 5 -70.58 -12.77 -17.87
C GLN A 5 -69.29 -13.58 -17.82
N HIS A 6 -68.18 -12.94 -18.19
CA HIS A 6 -66.84 -13.50 -17.94
C HIS A 6 -66.47 -13.26 -16.48
N LYS A 7 -66.34 -14.33 -15.71
CA LYS A 7 -65.85 -14.29 -14.33
C LYS A 7 -64.38 -13.86 -14.34
N GLN A 8 -64.07 -12.66 -13.84
CA GLN A 8 -62.68 -12.23 -13.66
C GLN A 8 -61.98 -13.17 -12.67
N ARG A 9 -60.88 -13.77 -13.12
CA ARG A 9 -60.13 -14.75 -12.36
C ARG A 9 -58.82 -14.10 -11.88
N ASN A 10 -58.73 -13.86 -10.57
CA ASN A 10 -57.63 -13.09 -9.97
C ASN A 10 -56.39 -13.94 -9.64
N THR A 11 -56.27 -15.12 -10.22
CA THR A 11 -55.26 -16.14 -9.86
C THR A 11 -53.81 -15.70 -10.10
N GLY A 12 -53.58 -14.63 -10.87
CA GLY A 12 -52.23 -14.11 -11.13
C GLY A 12 -51.75 -13.03 -10.15
N ARG A 13 -52.59 -12.55 -9.21
CA ARG A 13 -52.27 -11.35 -8.41
C ARG A 13 -51.06 -11.50 -7.50
N LEU A 14 -50.72 -12.72 -7.09
CA LEU A 14 -49.61 -13.00 -6.17
C LEU A 14 -48.32 -13.42 -6.89
N ILE A 15 -48.35 -13.64 -8.20
CA ILE A 15 -47.17 -14.10 -8.95
C ILE A 15 -46.07 -13.05 -8.88
N ILE A 16 -46.39 -11.79 -9.21
CA ILE A 16 -45.41 -10.69 -9.22
C ILE A 16 -44.87 -10.43 -7.80
N PRO A 17 -45.70 -10.26 -6.75
CA PRO A 17 -45.19 -10.09 -5.38
C PRO A 17 -44.29 -11.24 -4.93
N SER A 18 -44.66 -12.48 -5.22
CA SER A 18 -43.86 -13.65 -4.82
C SER A 18 -42.51 -13.67 -5.52
N LEU A 19 -42.48 -13.34 -6.81
CA LEU A 19 -41.25 -13.22 -7.58
C LEU A 19 -40.34 -12.12 -7.00
N CYS A 20 -40.91 -10.95 -6.67
CA CYS A 20 -40.17 -9.86 -6.05
C CYS A 20 -39.57 -10.26 -4.71
N VAL A 21 -40.31 -10.97 -3.85
CA VAL A 21 -39.78 -11.47 -2.58
C VAL A 21 -38.62 -12.44 -2.80
N ALA A 22 -38.74 -13.36 -3.77
CA ALA A 22 -37.66 -14.29 -4.10
C ALA A 22 -36.39 -13.54 -4.57
N PHE A 23 -36.54 -12.54 -5.44
CA PHE A 23 -35.41 -11.71 -5.88
C PHE A 23 -34.78 -10.93 -4.72
N LEU A 24 -35.60 -10.29 -3.87
CA LEU A 24 -35.09 -9.56 -2.70
C LEU A 24 -34.36 -10.48 -1.73
N ALA A 25 -34.86 -11.70 -1.50
CA ALA A 25 -34.18 -12.66 -0.65
C ALA A 25 -32.82 -13.09 -1.25
N TYR A 26 -32.77 -13.35 -2.56
CA TYR A 26 -31.53 -13.69 -3.26
C TYR A 26 -30.49 -12.56 -3.18
N PHE A 27 -30.89 -11.33 -3.54
CA PHE A 27 -30.00 -10.18 -3.48
C PHE A 27 -29.60 -9.83 -2.04
N GLY A 28 -30.53 -9.95 -1.09
CA GLY A 28 -30.24 -9.78 0.33
C GLY A 28 -29.19 -10.76 0.82
N PHE A 29 -29.33 -12.04 0.50
CA PHE A 29 -28.33 -13.07 0.86
C PHE A 29 -26.95 -12.76 0.26
N HIS A 30 -26.91 -12.43 -1.04
CA HIS A 30 -25.66 -12.08 -1.74
C HIS A 30 -25.05 -10.76 -1.27
N ALA A 31 -25.84 -9.82 -0.75
CA ALA A 31 -25.31 -8.58 -0.19
C ALA A 31 -24.45 -8.84 1.07
N TYR A 32 -24.74 -9.89 1.84
CA TYR A 32 -23.95 -10.25 3.02
C TYR A 32 -22.87 -11.31 2.75
N HIS A 33 -23.17 -12.32 1.92
CA HIS A 33 -22.30 -13.47 1.69
C HIS A 33 -21.55 -13.43 0.35
N GLY A 34 -21.88 -12.49 -0.52
CA GLY A 34 -21.22 -12.35 -1.80
C GLY A 34 -19.78 -11.85 -1.67
N GLU A 35 -18.98 -12.15 -2.69
CA GLU A 35 -17.58 -11.73 -2.80
C GLU A 35 -17.42 -10.20 -2.79
N PHE A 36 -18.43 -9.46 -3.27
CA PHE A 36 -18.52 -7.99 -3.21
C PHE A 36 -19.54 -7.50 -2.16
N GLY A 37 -19.89 -8.37 -1.21
CA GLY A 37 -20.84 -8.06 -0.16
C GLY A 37 -20.26 -7.14 0.92
N ILE A 38 -21.12 -6.73 1.84
CA ILE A 38 -20.82 -5.83 2.97
C ILE A 38 -19.63 -6.38 3.79
N ASN A 39 -19.62 -7.68 4.06
CA ASN A 39 -18.54 -8.31 4.82
C ASN A 39 -17.19 -8.28 4.10
N SER A 40 -17.18 -8.42 2.77
CA SER A 40 -15.96 -8.34 1.96
C SER A 40 -15.39 -6.93 1.97
N LYS A 41 -16.25 -5.90 1.93
CA LYS A 41 -15.82 -4.50 2.07
C LYS A 41 -15.02 -4.28 3.35
N TYR A 42 -15.50 -4.78 4.49
CA TYR A 42 -14.79 -4.64 5.76
C TYR A 42 -13.43 -5.37 5.77
N GLN A 43 -13.36 -6.57 5.17
CA GLN A 43 -12.10 -7.30 5.06
C GLN A 43 -11.08 -6.58 4.17
N LEU A 44 -11.54 -6.05 3.03
CA LEU A 44 -10.70 -5.28 2.12
C LEU A 44 -10.21 -3.98 2.79
N GLU A 45 -11.08 -3.27 3.50
CA GLU A 45 -10.68 -2.08 4.26
C GLU A 45 -9.60 -2.41 5.30
N ALA A 46 -9.77 -3.50 6.07
CA ALA A 46 -8.76 -3.94 7.02
C ALA A 46 -7.41 -4.27 6.34
N GLN A 47 -7.44 -4.97 5.21
CA GLN A 47 -6.24 -5.27 4.42
C GLN A 47 -5.57 -4.01 3.88
N THR A 48 -6.35 -3.03 3.41
CA THR A 48 -5.80 -1.76 2.91
C THR A 48 -5.10 -0.99 4.02
N ILE A 49 -5.66 -0.96 5.24
CA ILE A 49 -5.03 -0.32 6.40
C ILE A 49 -3.72 -1.02 6.74
N GLU A 50 -3.70 -2.35 6.78
CA GLU A 50 -2.49 -3.12 7.06
C GLU A 50 -1.39 -2.89 6.01
N LEU A 51 -1.75 -2.94 4.72
CA LEU A 51 -0.81 -2.70 3.63
C LEU A 51 -0.28 -1.27 3.64
N GLN A 52 -1.14 -0.28 3.92
CA GLN A 52 -0.74 1.11 4.02
C GLN A 52 0.28 1.31 5.15
N ALA A 53 0.04 0.71 6.32
CA ALA A 53 0.99 0.77 7.43
C ALA A 53 2.36 0.15 7.06
N LYS A 54 2.37 -1.00 6.37
CA LYS A 54 3.61 -1.63 5.87
C LYS A 54 4.32 -0.75 4.85
N TYR A 55 3.56 -0.15 3.94
CA TYR A 55 4.08 0.76 2.93
C TYR A 55 4.75 1.97 3.59
N ASP A 56 4.10 2.61 4.55
CA ASP A 56 4.63 3.79 5.23
C ASP A 56 5.90 3.46 6.03
N ALA A 57 5.96 2.30 6.68
CA ALA A 57 7.15 1.83 7.37
C ALA A 57 8.35 1.63 6.43
N ILE A 58 8.13 0.99 5.28
CA ILE A 58 9.17 0.76 4.27
C ILE A 58 9.60 2.09 3.65
N LYS A 59 8.66 2.98 3.34
CA LYS A 59 8.93 4.31 2.81
C LYS A 59 9.77 5.15 3.76
N ALA A 60 9.45 5.13 5.07
CA ALA A 60 10.24 5.83 6.07
C ALA A 60 11.69 5.30 6.11
N ARG A 61 11.89 3.97 6.03
CA ARG A 61 13.21 3.36 5.97
C ARG A 61 13.98 3.76 4.71
N ARG A 62 13.32 3.78 3.55
CA ARG A 62 13.90 4.25 2.29
C ARG A 62 14.40 5.69 2.44
N ILE A 63 13.57 6.59 2.95
CA ILE A 63 13.91 8.01 3.11
C ILE A 63 15.11 8.18 4.07
N ASP A 64 15.16 7.42 5.16
CA ASP A 64 16.31 7.47 6.08
C ASP A 64 17.61 7.00 5.40
N LEU A 65 17.55 5.92 4.63
CA LEU A 65 18.70 5.44 3.84
C LEU A 65 19.11 6.46 2.78
N GLU A 66 18.16 7.03 2.05
CA GLU A 66 18.43 8.07 1.05
C GLU A 66 19.12 9.28 1.68
N ARG A 67 18.67 9.72 2.86
CA ARG A 67 19.34 10.80 3.59
C ARG A 67 20.78 10.41 3.97
N ARG A 68 21.02 9.19 4.45
CA ARG A 68 22.38 8.72 4.78
C ARG A 68 23.27 8.65 3.55
N VAL A 69 22.73 8.17 2.42
CA VAL A 69 23.45 8.13 1.15
C VAL A 69 23.74 9.54 0.65
N GLN A 70 22.79 10.47 0.77
CA GLN A 70 22.99 11.86 0.40
C GLN A 70 24.06 12.52 1.27
N LEU A 71 24.10 12.26 2.58
CA LEU A 71 25.17 12.72 3.46
C LEU A 71 26.56 12.12 3.12
N LEU A 72 26.60 10.92 2.54
CA LEU A 72 27.83 10.31 2.00
C LEU A 72 28.19 10.86 0.61
N HIS A 73 27.26 11.53 -0.08
CA HIS A 73 27.40 11.98 -1.46
C HIS A 73 27.64 13.49 -1.58
N GLU A 74 27.07 14.31 -0.70
CA GLU A 74 27.27 15.76 -0.68
C GLU A 74 28.61 16.10 -0.05
N GLY A 75 29.62 16.22 -0.92
CA GLY A 75 30.97 16.61 -0.57
C GLY A 75 31.93 15.45 -0.75
N THR A 76 32.32 15.21 -2.01
CA THR A 76 33.62 14.64 -2.40
C THR A 76 34.21 13.70 -1.35
N LEU A 77 33.82 12.43 -1.34
CA LEU A 77 34.58 11.41 -0.61
C LEU A 77 36.00 11.42 -1.22
N GLU A 78 36.87 12.21 -0.61
CA GLU A 78 38.18 12.54 -1.16
C GLU A 78 38.95 11.23 -1.26
N LYS A 79 39.49 10.91 -2.43
CA LYS A 79 40.22 9.66 -2.69
C LYS A 79 41.29 9.40 -1.62
N ASP A 80 41.87 10.49 -1.10
CA ASP A 80 42.89 10.46 -0.06
C ASP A 80 42.32 10.05 1.31
N MET A 81 41.08 10.43 1.67
CA MET A 81 40.42 9.91 2.87
C MET A 81 40.14 8.41 2.78
N LEU A 82 39.87 7.90 1.57
CA LEU A 82 39.68 6.46 1.33
C LEU A 82 40.99 5.69 1.46
N ASP A 83 42.09 6.23 0.91
CA ASP A 83 43.44 5.66 1.04
C ASP A 83 43.90 5.67 2.50
N GLU A 84 43.57 6.72 3.24
CA GLU A 84 43.88 6.87 4.66
C GLU A 84 43.17 5.80 5.51
N GLN A 85 41.85 5.62 5.33
CA GLN A 85 41.10 4.55 6.01
C GLN A 85 41.61 3.16 5.61
N ALA A 86 41.96 2.94 4.35
CA ALA A 86 42.54 1.67 3.90
C ALA A 86 43.90 1.39 4.55
N ARG A 87 44.77 2.40 4.67
CA ARG A 87 46.07 2.28 5.35
C ARG A 87 45.93 2.05 6.85
N ARG A 88 45.02 2.75 7.54
CA ARG A 88 44.73 2.50 8.96
C ARG A 88 44.20 1.08 9.19
N ALA A 89 43.24 0.63 8.39
CA ALA A 89 42.64 -0.70 8.52
C ALA A 89 43.65 -1.84 8.28
N LEU A 90 44.66 -1.61 7.44
CA LEU A 90 45.72 -2.57 7.12
C LEU A 90 46.99 -2.41 7.99
N ASN A 91 46.98 -1.56 9.03
CA ASN A 91 48.16 -1.21 9.84
C ASN A 91 49.36 -0.72 9.00
N LEU A 92 49.09 -0.05 7.87
CA LEU A 92 50.10 0.51 6.97
C LEU A 92 50.42 1.98 7.28
N SER A 93 49.73 2.64 8.21
CA SER A 93 50.10 3.99 8.67
C SER A 93 51.04 3.91 9.87
N GLN A 94 52.22 4.52 9.76
CA GLN A 94 53.18 4.61 10.86
C GLN A 94 52.68 5.60 11.93
N PRO A 95 52.95 5.37 13.23
CA PRO A 95 52.47 6.23 14.31
C PRO A 95 52.97 7.68 14.27
N ASP A 96 53.99 7.99 13.45
CA ASP A 96 54.63 9.31 13.34
C ASP A 96 54.20 10.12 12.09
N GLU A 97 53.18 9.68 11.35
CA GLU A 97 52.74 10.37 10.12
C GLU A 97 51.76 11.53 10.44
N ILE A 98 52.05 12.74 9.97
CA ILE A 98 51.25 13.96 10.23
C ILE A 98 50.46 14.33 8.96
N THR A 99 49.12 14.27 9.03
CA THR A 99 48.23 14.65 7.91
C THR A 99 47.75 16.10 8.05
N ILE A 100 47.89 16.91 6.98
CA ILE A 100 47.46 18.31 6.93
C ILE A 100 46.32 18.44 5.91
N MET A 101 45.12 18.81 6.37
CA MET A 101 43.99 19.12 5.48
C MET A 101 44.07 20.57 5.02
N LEU A 102 44.20 20.77 3.70
CA LEU A 102 44.23 22.10 3.08
C LEU A 102 42.80 22.58 2.79
N PRO A 103 42.45 23.85 3.08
CA PRO A 103 41.13 24.38 2.80
C PRO A 103 40.90 24.48 1.29
N ALA A 104 39.78 23.91 0.83
CA ALA A 104 39.36 23.91 -0.57
C ALA A 104 38.80 25.28 -0.98
N ASN A 105 39.64 26.33 -1.04
CA ASN A 105 39.43 27.46 -1.95
C ASN A 105 40.68 28.36 -2.06
N SER A 106 41.34 28.32 -3.22
CA SER A 106 42.16 29.43 -3.71
C SER A 106 42.22 29.35 -5.24
N LYS A 107 41.10 29.67 -5.89
CA LYS A 107 41.01 30.50 -7.11
C LYS A 107 39.59 30.55 -7.64
#